data_AF-A0A364Y5F6-F1
#
_entry.id   AF-A0A364Y5F6-F1
#
_cell.length_a   1.000
_cell.length_b   1.000
_cell.length_c   1.000
_cell.angle_alpha   90.00
_cell.angle_beta   90.00
_cell.angle_gamma   90.00
#
_symmetry.space_group_name_H-M   'P 1'
#
loop_
_entity.id
_entity.type
_entity.pdbx_description
1 polymer ?
#
loop_
_entity_poly.entity_id
_entity_poly.type
_entity_poly.pdbx_seq_one_letter_code
_entity_poly.pdbx_strand_id
1 'polypeptide(L)' 'MNIMETIQLTIPNMKSSHCQMTVTNSVKAIGGTVKSVSPTNAEIELNNGLTKDAVVQAIQKAGYNVVN' A
#
# COMPACT_ATOMS: atom_id res chain seq x y z
N MET A 1 10.13 -14.31 -15.77
CA MET A 1 9.61 -14.76 -14.46
C MET A 1 8.94 -13.57 -13.81
N ASN A 2 7.62 -13.59 -13.64
CA ASN A 2 6.94 -12.54 -12.88
C ASN A 2 7.10 -12.87 -11.40
N ILE A 3 8.04 -12.20 -10.74
CA ILE A 3 8.14 -12.24 -9.28
C ILE A 3 6.98 -11.42 -8.72
N MET A 4 6.04 -12.11 -8.07
CA MET A 4 5.00 -11.49 -7.26
C MET A 4 5.55 -11.43 -5.84
N GLU A 5 5.78 -10.22 -5.34
CA GLU A 5 6.30 -9.99 -3.99
C GLU A 5 5.21 -9.36 -3.12
N THR A 6 4.91 -9.97 -1.98
CA THR A 6 3.98 -9.38 -1.02
C THR A 6 4.75 -8.68 0.07
N ILE A 7 4.46 -7.39 0.25
CA ILE A 7 5.02 -6.56 1.32
C ILE A 7 3.95 -6.19 2.33
N GLN A 8 4.36 -6.09 3.60
CA GLN A 8 3.55 -5.51 4.66
C GLN A 8 4.08 -4.13 5.01
N LEU A 9 3.16 -3.17 5.13
CA LEU A 9 3.45 -1.78 5.46
C LEU A 9 2.63 -1.35 6.67
N THR A 10 3.27 -0.64 7.61
CA THR A 10 2.58 -0.05 8.76
C THR A 10 2.28 1.42 8.45
N ILE A 11 1.02 1.81 8.62
CA ILE A 11 0.48 3.13 8.31
C ILE A 11 -0.26 3.66 9.54
N PRO A 12 0.44 4.26 10.53
CA PRO A 12 -0.13 4.54 11.87
C PRO A 12 -1.36 5.44 11.84
N ASN A 13 -1.45 6.29 10.82
CA ASN A 13 -2.55 7.25 10.64
C ASN A 13 -3.77 6.64 9.90
N MET A 14 -3.69 5.39 9.44
CA MET A 14 -4.78 4.69 8.76
C MET A 14 -5.64 3.91 9.76
N LYS A 15 -6.52 4.61 10.49
CA LYS A 15 -7.39 4.01 11.52
C LYS A 15 -8.84 3.79 11.10
N SER A 16 -9.35 4.59 10.15
CA SER A 16 -10.73 4.51 9.68
C SER A 16 -10.86 3.74 8.36
N SER A 17 -12.07 3.25 8.07
CA SER A 17 -12.41 2.60 6.80
C SER A 17 -12.21 3.52 5.59
N HIS A 18 -12.44 4.82 5.76
CA HIS A 18 -12.18 5.80 4.70
C HIS A 18 -10.68 5.87 4.36
N CYS A 19 -9.81 5.92 5.37
CA CYS A 19 -8.37 5.92 5.15
C CYS A 19 -7.87 4.64 4.46
N GLN A 20 -8.42 3.50 4.87
CA GLN A 20 -8.12 2.20 4.24
C GLN A 20 -8.49 2.19 2.76
N MET A 21 -9.63 2.78 2.40
CA MET A 21 -10.07 2.91 1.01
C MET A 21 -9.15 3.85 0.22
N THR A 22 -8.76 4.99 0.78
CA THR A 22 -7.83 5.92 0.13
C THR A 22 -6.49 5.24 -0.19
N VAL A 23 -5.87 4.58 0.80
CA VAL A 23 -4.62 3.84 0.63
C VAL A 23 -4.78 2.76 -0.45
N THR A 24 -5.88 2.01 -0.39
CA THR A 24 -6.16 0.95 -1.38
C THR A 24 -6.22 1.50 -2.80
N ASN A 25 -6.90 2.63 -2.99
CA ASN A 25 -7.03 3.26 -4.30
C ASN A 25 -5.68 3.80 -4.79
N SER A 26 -4.86 4.38 -3.93
CA SER A 26 -3.53 4.87 -4.29
C SER A 26 -2.60 3.76 -4.76
N VAL A 27 -2.67 2.59 -4.13
CA VAL A 27 -1.87 1.41 -4.50
C VAL A 27 -2.36 0.84 -5.83
N LYS A 28 -3.67 0.71 -6.02
CA LYS A 28 -4.25 0.25 -7.28
C LYS A 28 -3.95 1.21 -8.45
N ALA A 29 -3.91 2.52 -8.18
CA ALA A 29 -3.62 3.53 -9.19
C ALA A 29 -2.22 3.40 -9.81
N ILE A 30 -1.25 2.86 -9.05
CA ILE A 30 0.10 2.59 -9.56
C ILE A 30 0.27 1.16 -10.09
N GLY A 31 -0.79 0.35 -10.10
CA GLY A 31 -0.79 -1.04 -10.57
C GLY A 31 -0.51 -2.10 -9.50
N GLY A 32 -0.47 -1.72 -8.23
CA GLY A 32 -0.32 -2.67 -7.12
C GLY A 32 -1.64 -3.33 -6.73
N THR A 33 -1.57 -4.53 -6.15
CA THR A 33 -2.75 -5.24 -5.65
C THR A 33 -2.75 -5.22 -4.13
N VAL A 34 -3.84 -4.75 -3.51
CA VAL A 34 -4.00 -4.85 -2.05
C VAL A 34 -4.60 -6.21 -1.69
N LYS A 35 -3.88 -7.00 -0.89
CA LYS A 35 -4.31 -8.34 -0.43
C LYS A 35 -5.16 -8.23 0.81
N SER A 36 -4.71 -7.42 1.76
CA SER A 36 -5.43 -7.16 3.01
C SER A 36 -5.14 -5.74 3.49
N VAL A 37 -6.13 -5.12 4.14
CA VAL A 37 -5.96 -3.82 4.78
C VAL A 37 -6.65 -3.88 6.13
N SER A 38 -5.95 -3.43 7.16
CA SER A 38 -6.42 -3.43 8.54
C SER A 38 -6.03 -2.11 9.20
N PRO A 39 -6.61 -1.74 10.35
CA PRO A 39 -6.17 -0.55 11.05
C PRO A 39 -4.65 -0.59 11.27
N THR A 40 -3.99 0.47 10.84
CA THR A 40 -2.52 0.64 10.89
C THR A 40 -1.67 -0.27 10.02
N ASN A 41 -2.21 -1.25 9.29
CA ASN A 41 -1.40 -2.15 8.47
C ASN A 41 -2.04 -2.43 7.10
N ALA A 42 -1.21 -2.52 6.07
CA ALA A 42 -1.62 -2.87 4.72
C ALA A 42 -0.70 -3.94 4.13
N GLU A 43 -1.28 -4.94 3.48
CA GLU A 43 -0.57 -5.99 2.76
C GLU A 43 -0.78 -5.78 1.26
N ILE A 44 0.32 -5.61 0.56
CA ILE A 44 0.34 -5.21 -0.85
C ILE A 44 1.19 -6.19 -1.62
N GLU A 45 0.62 -6.71 -2.69
CA GLU A 45 1.29 -7.52 -3.68
C GLU A 45 1.80 -6.60 -4.80
N LEU A 46 3.12 -6.60 -4.94
CA LEU A 46 3.89 -5.93 -5.97
C LEU A 46 3.83 -6.77 -7.24
N ASN A 47 3.25 -6.19 -8.30
CA ASN A 47 3.12 -6.83 -9.61
C ASN A 47 3.91 -6.05 -10.66
N ASN A 48 4.32 -6.72 -11.74
CA ASN A 48 4.94 -6.10 -12.92
C ASN A 48 6.17 -5.20 -12.66
N GLY A 49 7.00 -5.54 -11.65
CA GLY A 49 8.20 -4.78 -11.33
C GLY A 49 7.97 -3.53 -10.47
N LEU A 50 6.77 -3.39 -9.87
CA LEU A 50 6.55 -2.44 -8.79
C LEU A 50 7.54 -2.67 -7.65
N THR A 51 8.10 -1.59 -7.13
CA THR A 51 8.98 -1.62 -5.97
C THR A 51 8.24 -1.17 -4.73
N LYS A 52 8.73 -1.60 -3.57
CA LYS A 52 8.25 -1.13 -2.27
C LYS A 52 8.27 0.40 -2.17
N ASP A 53 9.35 1.05 -2.63
CA ASP A 53 9.45 2.51 -2.63
C ASP A 53 8.36 3.19 -3.45
N ALA A 54 8.02 2.67 -4.63
CA ALA A 54 6.95 3.22 -5.46
C ALA A 54 5.58 3.17 -4.74
N VAL A 55 5.31 2.05 -4.05
CA VAL A 55 4.11 1.89 -3.22
C VAL A 55 4.12 2.88 -2.04
N VAL A 56 5.23 2.97 -1.30
CA VAL A 56 5.37 3.89 -0.17
C VAL A 56 5.16 5.33 -0.61
N GLN A 57 5.77 5.75 -1.72
CA GLN A 57 5.59 7.10 -2.27
C GLN A 57 4.15 7.38 -2.69
N ALA A 58 3.44 6.41 -3.28
CA ALA A 58 2.03 6.59 -3.63
C ALA A 58 1.14 6.78 -2.39
N ILE A 59 1.42 6.04 -1.32
CA ILE A 59 0.71 6.14 -0.03
C ILE A 59 1.03 7.49 0.64
N GLN A 60 2.28 7.93 0.61
CA GLN A 60 2.69 9.25 1.10
C GLN A 60 2.07 10.41 0.32
N LYS A 61 2.00 10.30 -1.02
CA LYS A 61 1.30 11.27 -1.88
C LYS A 61 -0.20 11.36 -1.56
N ALA A 62 -0.79 10.29 -1.04
CA ALA A 62 -2.17 10.28 -0.56
C ALA A 62 -2.34 10.88 0.85
N GLY A 63 -1.25 11.35 1.48
CA GLY A 63 -1.25 11.99 2.79
C GLY A 63 -0.99 11.04 3.96
N TYR A 64 -0.52 9.82 3.72
CA TYR A 64 -0.28 8.82 4.76
C TYR A 64 1.20 8.52 4.93
N ASN A 65 1.69 8.62 6.16
CA ASN A 65 3.03 8.15 6.48
C ASN A 65 3.06 6.63 6.63
N VAL A 66 4.03 6.03 5.96
CA VAL A 66 4.40 4.62 6.13
C VAL A 66 5.60 4.56 7.05
N VAL A 67 5.51 3.70 8.07
CA VAL A 67 6.63 3.30 8.92
C VAL A 67 6.90 1.83 8.67
N ASN A 68 8.18 1.45 8.70
CA ASN A 68 8.63 0.08 8.45
C ASN A 68 9.25 -0.50 9.71
#